data_AF-A0AAD7Q3A0-F1
#
_entry.id   AF-A0AAD7Q3A0-F1
#
_cell.length_a   1.000
_cell.length_b   1.000
_cell.length_c   1.000
_cell.angle_alpha   90.00
_cell.angle_beta   90.00
_cell.angle_gamma   90.00
#
_symmetry.space_group_name_H-M   'P 1'
#
loop_
_entity.id
_entity.type
_entity.pdbx_description
1 polymer ?
#
loop_
_entity_poly.entity_id
_entity_poly.type
_entity_poly.pdbx_seq_one_letter_code
_entity_poly.pdbx_strand_id
1 'polypeptide(L)'
;MALKNTTSSFSSVPTLFLKFIVLCTLSLGLFFLSITPNHSNPSASSAQAFVPENISQFFLNFIKVYVADLPRSLNYGLLDKYWSFDADSRLGSDADREIRSTHLAKGRKFPPYPENPLVKQYSAEYWILGDLMTPQELRTGSFARRVFNVDEADVIFVPFFSTLSAEMQLGVAKGAFRKKVGNEDYQRQREVVDFLKSTEAWKRSGGRDHVFALTDPIAMWHVRDEIAPGVLLVVDFGGWYRLDSKSSNGSSSDMVQHTQVSLLKDVIVPYTHLLPRLRLSGKQSRSTLLYFKGAKHRHRGGLVREKLWDLLVDEPGVIMEEGFPNATGREQSIIGMRISDFCLHPAGDTPSSCRLFDAIQSLCIPVIVSDNIELPFEGMVDYSDFSVFVAVSDALRPRWLVDHLKSYSKEQKDGFRQNIAKVQPIFYYDNGHPGGIGPIPLDGAVNHIWQKVRQKLPMIKEAIVRGKRKPPGVSVPLRCHCT
;
A
#
# COMPACT_ATOMS: atom_id res chain seq x y z
N MET A 1 -33.38 30.15 92.65
CA MET A 1 -34.50 30.69 91.84
C MET A 1 -33.91 31.71 90.87
N ALA A 2 -34.12 31.71 89.56
CA ALA A 2 -34.99 30.94 88.68
C ALA A 2 -34.33 30.89 87.28
N LEU A 3 -34.66 29.83 86.52
CA LEU A 3 -34.23 29.58 85.14
C LEU A 3 -34.75 30.64 84.16
N LYS A 4 -33.97 30.89 83.10
CA LYS A 4 -34.51 31.21 81.76
C LYS A 4 -33.72 30.45 80.70
N ASN A 5 -34.41 29.53 80.04
CA ASN A 5 -33.95 28.73 78.91
C ASN A 5 -33.90 29.57 77.63
N THR A 6 -32.82 29.44 76.85
CA THR A 6 -32.83 29.70 75.41
C THR A 6 -32.01 28.62 74.71
N THR A 7 -32.73 27.78 73.98
CA THR A 7 -32.25 26.76 73.04
C THR A 7 -31.78 27.43 71.75
N SER A 8 -30.55 27.13 71.30
CA SER A 8 -30.14 27.39 69.92
C SER A 8 -29.71 26.07 69.26
N SER A 9 -30.31 25.81 68.11
CA SER A 9 -30.20 24.59 67.31
C SER A 9 -28.90 24.62 66.49
N PHE A 10 -28.04 23.62 66.69
CA PHE A 10 -26.94 23.30 65.79
C PHE A 10 -27.48 22.53 64.58
N SER A 11 -27.64 23.20 63.44
CA SER A 11 -27.85 22.50 62.17
C SER A 11 -26.52 22.04 61.60
N SER A 12 -26.35 20.72 61.50
CA SER A 12 -25.13 20.05 61.07
C SER A 12 -24.70 20.40 59.63
N VAL A 13 -23.39 20.50 59.41
CA VAL A 13 -22.69 20.74 58.14
C VAL A 13 -23.17 19.89 56.92
N PRO A 14 -23.66 18.63 57.04
CA PRO A 14 -24.15 17.88 55.88
C PRO A 14 -25.41 18.48 55.20
N THR A 15 -26.22 19.26 55.91
CA THR A 15 -27.44 19.90 55.32
C THR A 15 -27.13 21.05 54.37
N LEU A 16 -25.97 21.71 54.53
CA LEU A 16 -25.51 22.79 53.64
C LEU A 16 -24.92 22.23 52.34
N PHE A 17 -24.22 21.09 52.43
CA PHE A 17 -23.64 20.42 51.27
C PHE A 17 -24.71 19.82 50.35
N LEU A 18 -25.77 19.24 50.92
CA LEU A 18 -26.89 18.71 50.13
C LEU A 18 -27.66 19.83 49.39
N LYS A 19 -27.83 21.00 50.03
CA LYS A 19 -28.47 22.17 49.41
C LYS A 19 -27.63 22.75 48.25
N PHE A 20 -26.31 22.72 48.36
CA PHE A 20 -25.41 23.17 47.29
C PHE A 20 -25.48 22.25 46.05
N ILE A 21 -25.52 20.93 46.25
CA ILE A 21 -25.65 19.96 45.16
C ILE A 21 -26.99 20.13 44.41
N VAL A 22 -28.10 20.33 45.13
CA VAL A 22 -29.42 20.56 44.52
C VAL A 22 -29.46 21.87 43.74
N LEU A 23 -28.76 22.92 44.18
CA LEU A 23 -28.70 24.19 43.46
C LEU A 23 -27.90 24.08 42.14
N CYS A 24 -26.81 23.30 42.15
CA CYS A 24 -26.00 23.06 40.95
C CYS A 24 -26.69 22.16 39.92
N THR A 25 -27.50 21.19 40.33
CA THR A 25 -28.26 20.34 39.39
C THR A 25 -29.44 21.08 38.76
N LEU A 26 -30.08 22.00 39.50
CA LEU A 26 -31.13 22.87 38.96
C LEU A 26 -30.60 23.88 37.92
N SER A 27 -29.40 24.45 38.12
CA SER A 27 -28.81 25.39 37.17
C SER A 27 -28.37 24.70 35.86
N LEU A 28 -27.89 23.45 35.95
CA LEU A 28 -27.52 22.65 34.78
C LEU A 28 -28.76 22.24 33.96
N GLY A 29 -29.87 21.90 34.62
CA GLY A 29 -31.14 21.59 33.95
C GLY A 29 -31.76 22.77 33.21
N LEU A 30 -31.68 23.99 33.77
CA LEU A 30 -32.15 25.22 33.11
C LEU A 30 -31.28 25.64 31.91
N PHE A 31 -29.99 25.30 31.92
CA PHE A 31 -29.10 25.54 30.79
C PHE A 31 -29.43 24.65 29.58
N PHE A 32 -29.84 23.40 29.81
CA PHE A 32 -30.26 22.49 28.72
C PHE A 32 -31.68 22.74 28.21
N LEU A 33 -32.56 23.38 28.99
CA LEU A 33 -33.90 23.81 28.55
C LEU A 33 -33.88 25.09 27.69
N SER A 34 -32.77 25.85 27.73
CA SER A 34 -32.61 27.11 26.99
C SER A 34 -32.04 26.95 25.58
N ILE A 35 -31.70 25.72 25.17
CA ILE A 35 -31.14 25.42 23.84
C ILE A 35 -32.12 24.51 23.11
N THR A 36 -33.18 25.12 22.57
CA THR A 36 -33.97 24.53 21.48
C THR A 36 -33.71 25.35 20.21
N PRO A 37 -33.42 24.74 19.05
CA PRO A 37 -33.23 25.49 17.83
C PRO A 37 -34.60 25.81 17.22
N ASN A 38 -35.01 27.08 17.32
CA ASN A 38 -36.13 27.60 16.54
C ASN A 38 -35.72 27.73 15.07
N HIS A 39 -36.46 27.03 14.21
CA HIS A 39 -36.44 27.18 12.76
C HIS A 39 -36.96 28.57 12.35
N SER A 40 -36.13 29.34 11.62
CA SER A 40 -36.62 30.39 10.70
C SER A 40 -35.53 30.74 9.68
N ASN A 41 -35.73 30.33 8.43
CA ASN A 41 -35.11 30.90 7.22
C ASN A 41 -35.77 32.28 6.93
N PRO A 42 -35.11 33.28 6.28
CA PRO A 42 -34.52 33.10 4.94
C PRO A 42 -33.26 33.94 4.56
N SER A 43 -32.66 33.48 3.44
CA SER A 43 -31.86 34.21 2.43
C SER A 43 -30.48 34.79 2.79
N ALA A 44 -29.43 34.05 2.41
CA ALA A 44 -28.16 34.62 1.92
C ALA A 44 -27.39 33.60 1.06
N SER A 45 -27.25 33.93 -0.23
CA SER A 45 -26.18 33.57 -1.18
C SER A 45 -25.52 32.18 -1.12
N SER A 46 -25.79 31.41 -2.17
CA SER A 46 -25.20 30.14 -2.57
C SER A 46 -23.66 30.10 -2.55
N ALA A 47 -23.12 29.33 -1.61
CA ALA A 47 -21.90 28.54 -1.85
C ALA A 47 -22.35 27.07 -1.84
N GLN A 48 -22.67 26.55 -3.02
CA GLN A 48 -22.91 25.12 -3.21
C GLN A 48 -21.60 24.39 -2.90
N ALA A 49 -21.53 23.77 -1.72
CA ALA A 49 -20.64 22.65 -1.53
C ALA A 49 -21.01 21.62 -2.60
N PHE A 50 -20.10 21.35 -3.54
CA PHE A 50 -20.21 20.24 -4.47
C PHE A 50 -20.20 18.94 -3.66
N VAL A 51 -21.39 18.49 -3.25
CA VAL A 51 -21.64 17.11 -2.89
C VAL A 51 -21.87 16.41 -4.22
N PRO A 52 -20.98 15.50 -4.68
CA PRO A 52 -21.26 14.76 -5.91
C PRO A 52 -22.52 13.94 -5.70
N GLU A 53 -23.47 14.00 -6.63
CA GLU A 53 -24.72 13.24 -6.66
C GLU A 53 -24.54 11.69 -6.72
N ASN A 54 -23.35 11.17 -6.46
CA ASN A 54 -22.94 9.80 -6.78
C ASN A 54 -22.81 8.82 -5.59
N ILE A 55 -23.27 9.19 -4.39
CA ILE A 55 -23.22 8.25 -3.24
C ILE A 55 -24.17 7.06 -3.49
N SER A 56 -25.30 7.27 -4.15
CA SER A 56 -26.26 6.21 -4.50
C SER A 56 -25.75 5.26 -5.60
N GLN A 57 -24.85 5.70 -6.47
CA GLN A 57 -24.22 4.86 -7.51
C GLN A 57 -23.06 4.01 -6.96
N PHE A 58 -22.47 4.40 -5.83
CA PHE A 58 -21.41 3.67 -5.15
C PHE A 58 -21.88 2.32 -4.59
N PHE A 59 -23.15 2.22 -4.16
CA PHE A 59 -23.72 1.01 -3.55
C PHE A 59 -24.10 -0.11 -4.53
N LEU A 60 -24.05 0.12 -5.85
CA LEU A 60 -24.36 -0.88 -6.88
C LEU A 60 -23.11 -1.45 -7.60
N ASN A 61 -21.90 -1.01 -7.25
CA ASN A 61 -20.69 -1.23 -8.05
C ASN A 61 -19.56 -2.00 -7.35
N PHE A 62 -19.86 -2.80 -6.32
CA PHE A 62 -18.84 -3.66 -5.70
C PHE A 62 -18.36 -4.76 -6.66
N ILE A 63 -17.11 -5.20 -6.51
CA ILE A 63 -16.58 -6.39 -7.19
C ILE A 63 -16.86 -7.64 -6.35
N LYS A 64 -17.42 -8.69 -6.95
CA LYS A 64 -17.64 -9.95 -6.23
C LYS A 64 -16.37 -10.80 -6.24
N VAL A 65 -15.84 -11.14 -5.06
CA VAL A 65 -14.57 -11.84 -4.91
C VAL A 65 -14.77 -13.17 -4.22
N TYR A 66 -14.39 -14.27 -4.86
CA TYR A 66 -14.24 -15.56 -4.20
C TYR A 66 -12.81 -15.68 -3.66
N VAL A 67 -12.64 -16.25 -2.47
CA VAL A 67 -11.31 -16.55 -1.91
C VAL A 67 -11.02 -18.02 -2.18
N ALA A 68 -9.99 -18.33 -2.95
CA ALA A 68 -9.62 -19.71 -3.24
C ALA A 68 -9.33 -20.49 -1.95
N ASP A 69 -9.79 -21.74 -1.87
CA ASP A 69 -9.72 -22.60 -0.68
C ASP A 69 -8.33 -23.21 -0.45
N LEU A 70 -7.30 -22.35 -0.46
CA LEU A 70 -5.94 -22.76 -0.12
C LEU A 70 -5.82 -23.02 1.39
N PRO A 71 -5.02 -24.02 1.80
CA PRO A 71 -4.80 -24.31 3.21
C PRO A 71 -4.18 -23.12 3.94
N ARG A 72 -4.52 -22.98 5.23
CA ARG A 72 -4.03 -21.89 6.09
C ARG A 72 -2.49 -21.84 6.18
N SER A 73 -1.81 -22.97 5.97
CA SER A 73 -0.33 -23.07 5.89
C SER A 73 0.30 -22.16 4.83
N LEU A 74 -0.49 -21.68 3.87
CA LEU A 74 -0.07 -20.79 2.77
C LEU A 74 -0.37 -19.30 3.05
N ASN A 75 -1.09 -18.97 4.13
CA ASN A 75 -1.41 -17.58 4.51
C ASN A 75 -1.16 -17.30 6.00
N TYR A 76 -2.20 -17.14 6.83
CA TYR A 76 -2.06 -16.83 8.25
C TYR A 76 -1.28 -17.89 9.03
N GLY A 77 -1.28 -19.14 8.59
CA GLY A 77 -0.44 -20.20 9.16
C GLY A 77 1.03 -20.09 8.75
N LEU A 78 1.33 -19.44 7.63
CA LEU A 78 2.70 -19.12 7.25
C LEU A 78 3.30 -18.05 8.17
N LEU A 79 2.48 -17.09 8.64
CA LEU A 79 2.89 -16.14 9.67
C LEU A 79 3.27 -16.84 10.98
N ASP A 80 2.51 -17.86 11.41
CA ASP A 80 2.88 -18.65 12.59
C ASP A 80 4.29 -19.26 12.43
N LYS A 81 4.62 -19.75 11.23
CA LYS A 81 5.98 -20.25 10.92
C LYS A 81 7.03 -19.12 10.95
N TYR A 82 6.74 -17.96 10.37
CA TYR A 82 7.63 -16.79 10.45
C TYR A 82 7.94 -16.40 11.90
N TRP A 83 6.91 -16.34 12.75
CA TRP A 83 7.04 -15.98 14.15
C TRP A 83 7.78 -17.03 14.99
N SER A 84 7.91 -18.27 14.49
CA SER A 84 8.70 -19.33 15.12
C SER A 84 10.21 -19.23 14.86
N PHE A 85 10.63 -18.42 13.88
CA PHE A 85 12.05 -18.21 13.57
C PHE A 85 12.68 -17.14 14.46
N ASP A 86 14.01 -17.16 14.53
CA ASP A 86 14.79 -16.08 15.15
C ASP A 86 14.73 -14.79 14.31
N ALA A 87 15.28 -13.70 14.86
CA ALA A 87 15.41 -12.44 14.17
C ALA A 87 16.16 -12.59 12.83
N ASP A 88 15.71 -11.85 11.82
CA ASP A 88 16.33 -11.86 10.49
C ASP A 88 17.74 -11.27 10.54
N SER A 89 18.74 -12.14 10.37
CA SER A 89 20.16 -11.80 10.48
C SER A 89 20.61 -10.76 9.44
N ARG A 90 19.82 -10.52 8.39
CA ARG A 90 20.13 -9.55 7.33
C ARG A 90 19.99 -8.08 7.77
N LEU A 91 19.32 -7.80 8.89
CA LEU A 91 18.96 -6.44 9.30
C LEU A 91 19.87 -5.82 10.37
N GLY A 92 20.77 -6.61 10.97
CA GLY A 92 21.63 -6.16 12.09
C GLY A 92 20.88 -5.79 13.38
N SER A 93 19.55 -5.69 13.36
CA SER A 93 18.68 -5.43 14.50
C SER A 93 17.31 -6.09 14.29
N ASP A 94 16.72 -6.60 15.37
CA ASP A 94 15.40 -7.23 15.33
C ASP A 94 14.27 -6.19 15.32
N ALA A 95 13.78 -5.87 14.11
CA ALA A 95 12.63 -4.98 13.92
C ALA A 95 11.33 -5.53 14.52
N ASP A 96 11.26 -6.85 14.72
CA ASP A 96 10.07 -7.55 15.19
C ASP A 96 10.07 -7.79 16.71
N ARG A 97 11.10 -7.33 17.44
CA ARG A 97 11.33 -7.67 18.85
C ARG A 97 10.11 -7.47 19.74
N GLU A 98 9.45 -6.33 19.60
CA GLU A 98 8.25 -5.97 20.38
C GLU A 98 7.08 -6.91 20.09
N ILE A 99 6.90 -7.26 18.81
CA ILE A 99 5.86 -8.22 18.42
C ILE A 99 6.24 -9.60 18.93
N ARG A 100 7.48 -10.09 18.73
CA ARG A 100 7.91 -11.41 19.23
C ARG A 100 7.71 -11.55 20.74
N SER A 101 8.12 -10.55 21.53
CA SER A 101 7.99 -10.61 23.00
C SER A 101 6.54 -10.65 23.48
N THR A 102 5.60 -10.11 22.70
CA THR A 102 4.17 -10.07 23.03
C THR A 102 3.34 -11.17 22.34
N HIS A 103 3.81 -11.72 21.21
CA HIS A 103 3.08 -12.68 20.36
C HIS A 103 3.40 -14.15 20.61
N LEU A 104 4.59 -14.48 21.13
CA LEU A 104 5.00 -15.88 21.39
C LEU A 104 4.03 -16.66 22.30
N ALA A 105 3.09 -15.97 22.99
CA ALA A 105 2.20 -16.57 23.97
C ALA A 105 0.81 -17.01 23.44
N LYS A 106 0.36 -16.67 22.23
CA LYS A 106 -1.06 -16.89 21.85
C LYS A 106 -1.23 -17.28 20.38
N GLY A 107 -1.56 -18.55 20.12
CA GLY A 107 -1.97 -19.08 18.82
C GLY A 107 -3.24 -18.41 18.28
N ARG A 108 -3.11 -17.17 17.79
CA ARG A 108 -4.21 -16.36 17.28
C ARG A 108 -4.64 -16.86 15.91
N LYS A 109 -5.95 -16.80 15.65
CA LYS A 109 -6.52 -17.10 14.33
C LYS A 109 -5.88 -16.24 13.23
N PHE A 110 -5.65 -14.96 13.52
CA PHE A 110 -5.07 -13.96 12.64
C PHE A 110 -3.83 -13.31 13.30
N PRO A 111 -2.62 -13.85 13.05
CA PRO A 111 -1.37 -13.25 13.52
C PRO A 111 -1.12 -11.88 12.86
N PRO A 112 -0.36 -10.98 13.51
CA PRO A 112 0.04 -9.71 12.91
C PRO A 112 1.04 -9.96 11.79
N TYR A 113 1.09 -9.03 10.85
CA TYR A 113 2.15 -9.02 9.84
C TYR A 113 3.46 -8.50 10.45
N PRO A 114 4.64 -8.96 9.99
CA PRO A 114 5.92 -8.52 10.55
C PRO A 114 6.22 -7.04 10.28
N GLU A 115 7.00 -6.43 11.20
CA GLU A 115 7.56 -5.08 11.07
C GLU A 115 8.90 -5.07 10.33
N ASN A 116 9.49 -6.25 10.11
CA ASN A 116 10.66 -6.43 9.26
C ASN A 116 10.48 -5.72 7.89
N PRO A 117 11.31 -4.71 7.56
CA PRO A 117 11.12 -3.88 6.38
C PRO A 117 11.30 -4.65 5.06
N LEU A 118 11.98 -5.80 5.05
CA LEU A 118 12.14 -6.63 3.85
C LEU A 118 10.83 -7.28 3.42
N VAL A 119 9.93 -7.57 4.37
CA VAL A 119 8.60 -8.14 4.08
C VAL A 119 7.47 -7.12 4.18
N LYS A 120 7.56 -6.16 5.12
CA LYS A 120 6.49 -5.20 5.41
C LYS A 120 6.12 -4.35 4.21
N GLN A 121 7.12 -3.90 3.44
CA GLN A 121 6.90 -3.04 2.27
C GLN A 121 6.10 -3.72 1.14
N TYR A 122 5.96 -5.05 1.19
CA TYR A 122 5.27 -5.88 0.20
C TYR A 122 4.02 -6.56 0.78
N SER A 123 3.41 -6.01 1.82
CA SER A 123 2.35 -6.67 2.61
C SER A 123 0.94 -6.68 2.00
N ALA A 124 0.75 -6.35 0.72
CA ALA A 124 -0.59 -6.18 0.14
C ALA A 124 -1.48 -7.42 0.28
N GLU A 125 -0.93 -8.63 0.09
CA GLU A 125 -1.66 -9.90 0.26
C GLU A 125 -2.35 -10.04 1.63
N TYR A 126 -1.71 -9.57 2.69
CA TYR A 126 -2.19 -9.67 4.05
C TYR A 126 -3.39 -8.75 4.29
N TRP A 127 -3.30 -7.50 3.82
CA TRP A 127 -4.36 -6.51 3.98
C TRP A 127 -5.59 -6.84 3.11
N ILE A 128 -5.36 -7.32 1.89
CA ILE A 128 -6.43 -7.77 1.01
C ILE A 128 -7.15 -8.98 1.61
N LEU A 129 -6.40 -9.99 2.09
CA LEU A 129 -7.02 -11.14 2.74
C LEU A 129 -7.75 -10.74 4.02
N GLY A 130 -7.18 -9.82 4.81
CA GLY A 130 -7.80 -9.31 6.02
C GLY A 130 -9.17 -8.69 5.77
N ASP A 131 -9.29 -7.84 4.74
CA ASP A 131 -10.57 -7.29 4.30
C ASP A 131 -11.55 -8.39 3.89
N LEU A 132 -11.13 -9.36 3.06
CA LEU A 132 -12.00 -10.46 2.62
C LEU A 132 -12.38 -11.44 3.75
N MET A 133 -11.59 -11.52 4.82
CA MET A 133 -11.87 -12.35 5.99
C MET A 133 -12.67 -11.61 7.07
N THR A 134 -12.85 -10.30 6.94
CA THR A 134 -13.65 -9.48 7.84
C THR A 134 -15.14 -9.85 7.69
N PRO A 135 -15.87 -10.11 8.79
CA PRO A 135 -17.31 -10.38 8.75
C PRO A 135 -18.08 -9.31 7.97
N GLN A 136 -19.07 -9.72 7.19
CA GLN A 136 -19.75 -8.85 6.24
C GLN A 136 -20.43 -7.66 6.92
N GLU A 137 -20.85 -7.83 8.17
CA GLU A 137 -21.51 -6.80 8.99
C GLU A 137 -20.55 -5.68 9.42
N LEU A 138 -19.25 -6.00 9.51
CA LEU A 138 -18.19 -5.06 9.91
C LEU A 138 -17.48 -4.41 8.72
N ARG A 139 -17.76 -4.87 7.50
CA ARG A 139 -17.01 -4.50 6.30
C ARG A 139 -17.68 -3.36 5.52
N THR A 140 -18.02 -2.29 6.24
CA THR A 140 -18.86 -1.16 5.77
C THR A 140 -18.19 -0.26 4.74
N GLY A 141 -16.85 -0.33 4.60
CA GLY A 141 -16.08 0.49 3.67
C GLY A 141 -15.48 -0.25 2.48
N SER A 142 -15.68 -1.56 2.34
CA SER A 142 -15.01 -2.33 1.27
C SER A 142 -15.73 -2.22 -0.07
N PHE A 143 -14.95 -1.96 -1.12
CA PHE A 143 -15.37 -2.04 -2.51
C PHE A 143 -15.53 -3.50 -2.98
N ALA A 144 -14.97 -4.46 -2.25
CA ALA A 144 -15.11 -5.89 -2.54
C ALA A 144 -16.27 -6.51 -1.76
N ARG A 145 -17.04 -7.37 -2.43
CA ARG A 145 -18.02 -8.25 -1.82
C ARG A 145 -17.53 -9.70 -1.86
N ARG A 146 -17.17 -10.28 -0.71
CA ARG A 146 -16.82 -11.69 -0.65
C ARG A 146 -18.06 -12.52 -0.98
N VAL A 147 -17.89 -13.47 -1.89
CA VAL A 147 -18.89 -14.50 -2.21
C VAL A 147 -18.35 -15.87 -1.82
N PHE A 148 -19.25 -16.79 -1.49
CA PHE A 148 -18.91 -18.16 -1.07
C PHE A 148 -19.26 -19.20 -2.13
N ASN A 149 -19.88 -18.78 -3.23
CA ASN A 149 -20.04 -19.58 -4.43
C ASN A 149 -19.15 -18.99 -5.53
N VAL A 150 -18.27 -19.82 -6.08
CA VAL A 150 -17.32 -19.42 -7.12
C VAL A 150 -18.00 -18.97 -8.41
N ASP A 151 -19.22 -19.44 -8.69
CA ASP A 151 -19.98 -19.06 -9.88
C ASP A 151 -20.62 -17.66 -9.77
N GLU A 152 -20.70 -17.11 -8.55
CA GLU A 152 -21.14 -15.74 -8.32
C GLU A 152 -20.01 -14.71 -8.42
N ALA A 153 -18.76 -15.18 -8.51
CA ALA A 153 -17.58 -14.34 -8.42
C ALA A 153 -17.28 -13.61 -9.74
N ASP A 154 -16.86 -12.35 -9.65
CA ASP A 154 -16.24 -11.65 -10.77
C ASP A 154 -14.77 -12.06 -10.92
N VAL A 155 -14.08 -12.28 -9.79
CA VAL A 155 -12.67 -12.69 -9.71
C VAL A 155 -12.45 -13.62 -8.53
N ILE A 156 -11.36 -14.39 -8.59
CA ILE A 156 -10.92 -15.30 -7.54
C ILE A 156 -9.61 -14.78 -6.95
N PHE A 157 -9.62 -14.35 -5.70
CA PHE A 157 -8.40 -14.00 -4.99
C PHE A 157 -7.66 -15.26 -4.55
N VAL A 158 -6.35 -15.30 -4.81
CA VAL A 158 -5.47 -16.40 -4.39
C VAL A 158 -4.78 -16.01 -3.07
N PRO A 159 -5.21 -16.54 -1.91
CA PRO A 159 -4.70 -16.12 -0.61
C PRO A 159 -3.37 -16.83 -0.27
N PHE A 160 -2.32 -16.54 -1.04
CA PHE A 160 -0.96 -17.01 -0.76
C PHE A 160 -0.08 -15.82 -0.34
N PHE A 161 0.55 -15.91 0.83
CA PHE A 161 1.50 -14.89 1.31
C PHE A 161 2.87 -15.12 0.65
N SER A 162 2.91 -14.82 -0.66
CA SER A 162 4.02 -15.13 -1.56
C SER A 162 5.29 -14.35 -1.24
N THR A 163 5.16 -13.10 -0.75
CA THR A 163 6.28 -12.30 -0.25
C THR A 163 6.92 -12.98 0.95
N LEU A 164 6.09 -13.26 1.97
CA LEU A 164 6.55 -13.90 3.20
C LEU A 164 7.23 -15.24 2.90
N SER A 165 6.66 -15.98 1.94
CA SER A 165 7.21 -17.23 1.44
C SER A 165 8.64 -17.11 0.94
N ALA A 166 8.86 -16.17 0.02
CA ALA A 166 10.13 -15.98 -0.65
C ALA A 166 11.19 -15.43 0.32
N GLU A 167 10.82 -14.45 1.13
CA GLU A 167 11.74 -13.80 2.08
C GLU A 167 12.17 -14.72 3.22
N MET A 168 11.29 -15.61 3.70
CA MET A 168 11.70 -16.66 4.66
C MET A 168 12.75 -17.59 4.04
N GLN A 169 12.57 -18.02 2.79
CA GLN A 169 13.55 -18.86 2.09
C GLN A 169 14.87 -18.11 1.87
N LEU A 170 14.83 -16.81 1.55
CA LEU A 170 16.05 -16.01 1.42
C LEU A 170 16.79 -15.83 2.74
N GLY A 171 16.06 -15.65 3.84
CA GLY A 171 16.64 -15.53 5.17
C GLY A 171 17.32 -16.81 5.63
N VAL A 172 16.66 -17.97 5.43
CA VAL A 172 17.16 -19.27 5.89
C VAL A 172 18.21 -19.88 4.96
N ALA A 173 17.96 -19.86 3.64
CA ALA A 173 18.79 -20.56 2.67
C ALA A 173 18.79 -19.86 1.29
N LYS A 174 19.33 -18.64 1.25
CA LYS A 174 19.49 -17.84 0.02
C LYS A 174 20.09 -18.61 -1.16
N GLY A 175 21.10 -19.44 -0.91
CA GLY A 175 21.78 -20.24 -1.96
C GLY A 175 20.90 -21.31 -2.61
N ALA A 176 19.80 -21.71 -1.95
CA ALA A 176 18.83 -22.66 -2.48
C ALA A 176 17.64 -21.98 -3.18
N PHE A 177 17.44 -20.66 -3.03
CA PHE A 177 16.26 -19.95 -3.55
C PHE A 177 16.02 -20.14 -5.07
N ARG A 178 17.09 -20.23 -5.86
CA ARG A 178 17.01 -20.44 -7.32
C ARG A 178 16.87 -21.91 -7.72
N LYS A 179 16.95 -22.84 -6.76
CA LYS A 179 16.88 -24.29 -6.99
C LYS A 179 15.46 -24.78 -6.70
N LYS A 180 15.08 -25.90 -7.33
CA LYS A 180 13.82 -26.62 -7.05
C LYS A 180 13.95 -27.60 -5.88
N VAL A 181 15.16 -28.08 -5.63
CA VAL A 181 15.47 -29.01 -4.54
C VAL A 181 15.98 -28.23 -3.34
N GLY A 182 15.50 -28.57 -2.13
CA GLY A 182 15.87 -27.89 -0.89
C GLY A 182 15.33 -26.46 -0.77
N ASN A 183 14.24 -26.16 -1.49
CA ASN A 183 13.60 -24.85 -1.50
C ASN A 183 12.13 -25.00 -1.08
N GLU A 184 11.82 -24.58 0.15
CA GLU A 184 10.46 -24.68 0.71
C GLU A 184 9.52 -23.64 0.10
N ASP A 185 10.02 -22.51 -0.38
CA ASP A 185 9.24 -21.54 -1.16
C ASP A 185 8.79 -22.14 -2.50
N TYR A 186 9.69 -22.82 -3.22
CA TYR A 186 9.32 -23.54 -4.44
C TYR A 186 8.21 -24.58 -4.19
N GLN A 187 8.33 -25.36 -3.11
CA GLN A 187 7.32 -26.37 -2.76
C GLN A 187 5.94 -25.74 -2.53
N ARG A 188 5.87 -24.62 -1.81
CA ARG A 188 4.62 -23.89 -1.57
C ARG A 188 4.06 -23.25 -2.84
N GLN A 189 4.91 -22.73 -3.71
CA GLN A 189 4.50 -22.25 -5.04
C GLN A 189 3.86 -23.38 -5.88
N ARG A 190 4.44 -24.58 -5.86
CA ARG A 190 3.85 -25.76 -6.53
C ARG A 190 2.52 -26.15 -5.91
N GLU A 191 2.46 -26.24 -4.58
CA GLU A 191 1.22 -26.56 -3.86
C GLU A 191 0.06 -25.62 -4.27
N VAL A 192 0.32 -24.31 -4.32
CA VAL A 192 -0.64 -23.31 -4.79
C VAL A 192 -1.08 -23.57 -6.24
N VAL A 193 -0.12 -23.66 -7.16
CA VAL A 193 -0.43 -23.73 -8.60
C VAL A 193 -1.09 -25.06 -8.98
N ASP A 194 -0.61 -26.17 -8.42
CA ASP A 194 -1.14 -27.50 -8.67
C ASP A 194 -2.57 -27.63 -8.11
N PHE A 195 -2.83 -27.08 -6.91
CA PHE A 195 -4.18 -26.99 -6.36
C PHE A 195 -5.09 -26.17 -7.27
N LEU A 196 -4.71 -24.94 -7.62
CA LEU A 196 -5.55 -24.06 -8.44
C LEU A 196 -5.88 -24.71 -9.79
N LYS A 197 -4.89 -25.29 -10.48
CA LYS A 197 -5.06 -25.97 -11.78
C LYS A 197 -6.02 -27.16 -11.72
N SER A 198 -6.18 -27.78 -10.56
CA SER A 198 -7.13 -28.89 -10.38
C SER A 198 -8.59 -28.44 -10.31
N THR A 199 -8.85 -27.16 -9.98
CA THR A 199 -10.21 -26.62 -9.80
C THR A 199 -10.96 -26.41 -11.12
N GLU A 200 -12.28 -26.56 -11.09
CA GLU A 200 -13.14 -26.26 -12.25
C GLU A 200 -13.08 -24.77 -12.64
N ALA A 201 -12.93 -23.88 -11.66
CA ALA A 201 -12.81 -22.45 -11.89
C ALA A 201 -11.56 -22.12 -12.74
N TRP A 202 -10.42 -22.73 -12.43
CA TRP A 202 -9.21 -22.58 -13.24
C TRP A 202 -9.39 -23.17 -14.64
N LYS A 203 -9.94 -24.38 -14.77
CA LYS A 203 -10.17 -25.01 -16.08
C LYS A 203 -11.08 -24.16 -16.97
N ARG A 204 -12.08 -23.51 -16.38
CA ARG A 204 -13.04 -22.63 -17.06
C ARG A 204 -12.40 -21.36 -17.63
N SER A 205 -11.49 -20.72 -16.89
CA SER A 205 -10.92 -19.41 -17.25
C SER A 205 -9.48 -19.48 -17.77
N GLY A 206 -8.81 -20.62 -17.60
CA GLY A 206 -7.36 -20.74 -17.74
C GLY A 206 -6.59 -19.88 -16.74
N GLY A 207 -7.17 -19.62 -15.55
CA GLY A 207 -6.59 -18.78 -14.51
C GLY A 207 -6.75 -17.27 -14.72
N ARG A 208 -7.40 -16.82 -15.81
CA ARG A 208 -7.47 -15.39 -16.18
C ARG A 208 -8.24 -14.50 -15.21
N ASP A 209 -9.19 -15.07 -14.50
CA ASP A 209 -9.99 -14.43 -13.45
C ASP A 209 -9.37 -14.58 -12.05
N HIS A 210 -8.18 -15.19 -11.94
CA HIS A 210 -7.48 -15.33 -10.67
C HIS A 210 -6.56 -14.15 -10.40
N VAL A 211 -6.66 -13.57 -9.21
CA VAL A 211 -5.90 -12.42 -8.74
C VAL A 211 -4.80 -12.90 -7.80
N PHE A 212 -3.55 -12.67 -8.19
CA PHE A 212 -2.37 -13.04 -7.42
C PHE A 212 -1.66 -11.78 -6.90
N ALA A 213 -1.29 -11.76 -5.62
CA ALA A 213 -0.42 -10.73 -5.06
C ALA A 213 1.05 -11.14 -5.17
N LEU A 214 1.82 -10.37 -5.94
CA LEU A 214 3.26 -10.55 -6.20
C LEU A 214 3.96 -9.19 -6.00
N THR A 215 3.72 -8.58 -4.86
CA THR A 215 4.29 -7.29 -4.49
C THR A 215 5.80 -7.34 -4.36
N ASP A 216 6.35 -8.44 -3.85
CA ASP A 216 7.79 -8.66 -3.91
C ASP A 216 8.22 -9.03 -5.35
N PRO A 217 9.18 -8.29 -5.97
CA PRO A 217 9.71 -8.59 -7.30
C PRO A 217 10.36 -9.98 -7.46
N ILE A 218 10.53 -10.77 -6.40
CA ILE A 218 10.99 -12.17 -6.47
C ILE A 218 9.92 -13.19 -6.05
N ALA A 219 8.73 -12.77 -5.61
CA ALA A 219 7.64 -13.67 -5.29
C ALA A 219 7.22 -14.52 -6.51
N MET A 220 6.74 -15.74 -6.23
CA MET A 220 6.27 -16.73 -7.21
C MET A 220 7.28 -17.04 -8.33
N TRP A 221 8.59 -16.85 -8.07
CA TRP A 221 9.64 -16.88 -9.09
C TRP A 221 9.58 -18.09 -10.03
N HIS A 222 9.31 -19.28 -9.49
CA HIS A 222 9.45 -20.53 -10.24
C HIS A 222 8.23 -20.90 -11.08
N VAL A 223 7.12 -20.18 -10.90
CA VAL A 223 5.83 -20.50 -11.52
C VAL A 223 5.24 -19.30 -12.28
N ARG A 224 6.03 -18.25 -12.51
CA ARG A 224 5.61 -17.01 -13.19
C ARG A 224 4.92 -17.27 -14.52
N ASP A 225 5.51 -18.12 -15.37
CA ASP A 225 4.93 -18.50 -16.66
C ASP A 225 3.53 -19.13 -16.52
N GLU A 226 3.33 -19.93 -15.48
CA GLU A 226 2.09 -20.68 -15.27
C GLU A 226 0.95 -19.78 -14.76
N ILE A 227 1.28 -18.72 -14.02
CA ILE A 227 0.31 -17.78 -13.45
C ILE A 227 0.16 -16.49 -14.26
N ALA A 228 1.06 -16.23 -15.21
CA ALA A 228 1.04 -15.06 -16.11
C ALA A 228 -0.32 -14.78 -16.76
N PRO A 229 -1.18 -15.77 -17.11
CA PRO A 229 -2.51 -15.48 -17.63
C PRO A 229 -3.46 -14.76 -16.65
N GLY A 230 -3.23 -14.87 -15.35
CA GLY A 230 -4.05 -14.25 -14.30
C GLY A 230 -3.82 -12.76 -14.13
N VAL A 231 -4.57 -12.15 -13.20
CA VAL A 231 -4.40 -10.75 -12.79
C VAL A 231 -3.30 -10.69 -11.74
N LEU A 232 -2.18 -10.06 -12.09
CA LEU A 232 -1.05 -9.89 -11.18
C LEU A 232 -1.13 -8.52 -10.50
N LEU A 233 -1.10 -8.51 -9.18
CA LEU A 233 -0.87 -7.31 -8.38
C LEU A 233 0.63 -7.23 -8.11
N VAL A 234 1.31 -6.26 -8.74
CA VAL A 234 2.77 -6.10 -8.68
C VAL A 234 3.13 -4.67 -8.33
N VAL A 235 4.32 -4.43 -7.80
CA VAL A 235 4.77 -3.05 -7.49
C VAL A 235 5.42 -2.33 -8.67
N ASP A 236 5.90 -3.10 -9.66
CA ASP A 236 6.46 -2.65 -10.92
C ASP A 236 6.58 -3.81 -11.91
N PHE A 237 6.90 -3.50 -13.17
CA PHE A 237 7.22 -4.50 -14.19
C PHE A 237 8.72 -4.66 -14.48
N GLY A 238 9.60 -3.90 -13.84
CA GLY A 238 11.05 -3.91 -14.10
C GLY A 238 11.71 -5.27 -13.91
N GLY A 239 11.34 -5.98 -12.83
CA GLY A 239 11.82 -7.34 -12.58
C GLY A 239 11.40 -8.36 -13.64
N TRP A 240 10.30 -8.09 -14.34
CA TRP A 240 9.71 -8.95 -15.38
C TRP A 240 10.36 -8.67 -16.74
N TYR A 241 10.61 -7.40 -17.07
CA TYR A 241 11.30 -6.95 -18.28
C TYR A 241 12.68 -7.59 -18.46
N ARG A 242 13.37 -7.88 -17.36
CA ARG A 242 14.69 -8.52 -17.37
C ARG A 242 14.69 -9.99 -17.81
N LEU A 243 13.58 -10.70 -17.63
CA LEU A 243 13.48 -12.10 -18.05
C LEU A 243 13.23 -12.20 -19.56
N ASP A 244 12.36 -11.34 -20.09
CA ASP A 244 12.03 -11.28 -21.51
C ASP A 244 13.21 -10.77 -22.37
N SER A 245 13.96 -9.76 -21.90
CA SER A 245 15.15 -9.25 -22.63
C SER A 245 16.30 -10.26 -22.74
N LYS A 246 16.36 -11.27 -21.87
CA LYS A 246 17.33 -12.37 -21.97
C LYS A 246 16.89 -13.48 -22.92
N SER A 247 15.60 -13.62 -23.16
CA SER A 247 15.04 -14.63 -24.07
C SER A 247 14.92 -14.12 -25.51
N SER A 248 14.82 -12.81 -25.71
CA SER A 248 14.84 -12.18 -27.02
C SER A 248 16.27 -11.83 -27.47
N ASN A 249 16.83 -12.58 -28.42
CA ASN A 249 18.02 -12.16 -29.20
C ASN A 249 17.72 -10.98 -30.16
N GLY A 250 16.62 -10.24 -29.95
CA GLY A 250 16.13 -9.18 -30.83
C GLY A 250 16.61 -7.81 -30.39
N SER A 251 17.30 -7.09 -31.29
CA SER A 251 17.93 -5.79 -31.04
C SER A 251 17.00 -4.58 -31.24
N SER A 252 15.68 -4.73 -31.17
CA SER A 252 14.75 -3.62 -31.41
C SER A 252 14.54 -2.83 -30.12
N SER A 253 15.07 -1.61 -30.06
CA SER A 253 14.95 -0.69 -28.92
C SER A 253 13.52 -0.23 -28.63
N ASP A 254 12.64 -0.28 -29.63
CA ASP A 254 11.39 0.48 -29.59
C ASP A 254 10.18 -0.35 -29.15
N MET A 255 10.33 -1.68 -29.00
CA MET A 255 9.24 -2.57 -28.62
C MET A 255 9.74 -3.58 -27.60
N VAL A 256 9.32 -3.42 -26.34
CA VAL A 256 9.59 -4.42 -25.33
C VAL A 256 8.53 -5.51 -25.41
N GLN A 257 8.95 -6.73 -25.78
CA GLN A 257 8.04 -7.86 -25.80
C GLN A 257 7.82 -8.37 -24.38
N HIS A 258 6.61 -8.20 -23.86
CA HIS A 258 6.19 -8.74 -22.57
C HIS A 258 5.31 -9.96 -22.77
N THR A 259 5.74 -11.10 -22.23
CA THR A 259 4.96 -12.34 -22.30
C THR A 259 4.26 -12.65 -20.98
N GLN A 260 4.78 -12.13 -19.87
CA GLN A 260 4.32 -12.49 -18.52
C GLN A 260 3.48 -11.41 -17.83
N VAL A 261 3.67 -10.13 -18.17
CA VAL A 261 2.96 -8.98 -17.57
C VAL A 261 2.31 -8.10 -18.63
N SER A 262 1.24 -7.39 -18.27
CA SER A 262 0.54 -6.46 -19.18
C SER A 262 -0.27 -5.40 -18.42
N LEU A 263 -0.11 -4.14 -18.82
CA LEU A 263 -0.95 -3.01 -18.38
C LEU A 263 -2.45 -3.22 -18.63
N LEU A 264 -2.86 -4.12 -19.52
CA LEU A 264 -4.28 -4.36 -19.79
C LEU A 264 -4.99 -5.13 -18.68
N LYS A 265 -4.29 -6.06 -18.03
CA LYS A 265 -4.88 -6.95 -17.01
C LYS A 265 -4.28 -6.79 -15.62
N ASP A 266 -2.99 -6.47 -15.53
CA ASP A 266 -2.26 -6.42 -14.27
C ASP A 266 -2.41 -5.06 -13.62
N VAL A 267 -2.29 -5.03 -12.30
CA VAL A 267 -2.45 -3.83 -11.48
C VAL A 267 -1.14 -3.53 -10.80
N ILE A 268 -0.60 -2.35 -11.07
CA ILE A 268 0.51 -1.81 -10.29
C ILE A 268 -0.06 -1.29 -8.96
N VAL A 269 0.45 -1.80 -7.85
CA VAL A 269 0.01 -1.51 -6.49
C VAL A 269 1.12 -0.79 -5.72
N PRO A 270 0.79 0.10 -4.77
CA PRO A 270 1.81 0.81 -4.02
C PRO A 270 2.58 -0.13 -3.09
N TYR A 271 3.85 0.19 -2.84
CA TYR A 271 4.57 -0.37 -1.70
C TYR A 271 3.91 0.11 -0.41
N THR A 272 3.91 -0.73 0.62
CA THR A 272 3.57 -0.28 1.97
C THR A 272 4.68 0.63 2.48
N HIS A 273 4.37 1.91 2.66
CA HIS A 273 5.26 2.86 3.34
C HIS A 273 5.75 2.34 4.70
N LEU A 274 6.99 2.69 5.04
CA LEU A 274 7.65 2.32 6.30
C LEU A 274 7.78 3.51 7.25
N LEU A 275 7.61 4.74 6.73
CA LEU A 275 7.64 5.96 7.52
C LEU A 275 6.24 6.38 7.97
N PRO A 276 6.08 6.93 9.19
CA PRO A 276 4.78 7.37 9.66
C PRO A 276 4.28 8.59 8.88
N ARG A 277 2.96 8.62 8.63
CA ARG A 277 2.28 9.72 7.94
C ARG A 277 2.44 11.04 8.70
N LEU A 278 2.95 12.05 8.00
CA LEU A 278 2.95 13.44 8.39
C LEU A 278 1.65 14.09 7.93
N ARG A 279 0.87 14.61 8.87
CA ARG A 279 -0.31 15.43 8.56
C ARG A 279 0.14 16.82 8.15
N LEU A 280 -0.55 17.41 7.17
CA LEU A 280 -0.32 18.79 6.81
C LEU A 280 -0.76 19.68 7.99
N SER A 281 0.18 20.38 8.60
CA SER A 281 -0.07 21.30 9.71
C SER A 281 0.91 22.46 9.67
N GLY A 282 0.39 23.69 9.86
CA GLY A 282 1.17 24.93 9.97
C GLY A 282 2.17 25.18 8.84
N LYS A 283 3.05 26.17 9.03
CA LYS A 283 4.23 26.38 8.16
C LYS A 283 5.32 25.41 8.59
N GLN A 284 5.54 24.33 7.81
CA GLN A 284 6.73 23.50 7.96
C GLN A 284 7.88 24.19 7.22
N SER A 285 8.89 24.67 7.95
CA SER A 285 10.11 25.18 7.34
C SER A 285 10.91 24.02 6.77
N ARG A 286 11.24 24.07 5.48
CA ARG A 286 12.10 23.10 4.79
C ARG A 286 13.41 23.80 4.46
N SER A 287 14.52 23.29 4.97
CA SER A 287 15.86 23.89 4.82
C SER A 287 16.68 23.26 3.70
N THR A 288 16.33 22.05 3.29
CA THR A 288 17.03 21.27 2.26
C THR A 288 16.23 21.34 0.96
N LEU A 289 16.89 21.56 -0.17
CA LEU A 289 16.24 21.58 -1.47
C LEU A 289 15.86 20.17 -1.91
N LEU A 290 16.84 19.27 -1.99
CA LEU A 290 16.67 17.93 -2.56
C LEU A 290 17.28 16.86 -1.65
N TYR A 291 16.54 15.79 -1.41
CA TYR A 291 16.98 14.68 -0.57
C TYR A 291 16.93 13.35 -1.30
N PHE A 292 17.99 12.56 -1.12
CA PHE A 292 18.06 11.16 -1.51
C PHE A 292 18.75 10.35 -0.43
N LYS A 293 18.13 9.24 -0.05
CA LYS A 293 18.79 8.19 0.74
C LYS A 293 18.49 6.81 0.18
N GLY A 294 19.55 6.09 -0.15
CA GLY A 294 19.48 4.77 -0.78
C GLY A 294 20.83 4.33 -1.32
N ALA A 295 20.97 3.04 -1.63
CA ALA A 295 22.23 2.52 -2.16
C ALA A 295 22.68 3.29 -3.42
N LYS A 296 23.92 3.80 -3.40
CA LYS A 296 24.56 4.48 -4.54
C LYS A 296 24.62 3.53 -5.73
N HIS A 297 25.22 2.37 -5.49
CA HIS A 297 25.40 1.32 -6.48
C HIS A 297 24.20 0.38 -6.48
N ARG A 298 23.61 0.19 -7.66
CA ARG A 298 22.60 -0.84 -7.94
C ARG A 298 22.99 -1.60 -9.19
N HIS A 299 22.38 -2.76 -9.41
CA HIS A 299 22.67 -3.52 -10.61
C HIS A 299 22.16 -2.78 -11.87
N ARG A 300 22.42 -3.38 -13.04
CA ARG A 300 22.41 -2.81 -14.40
C ARG A 300 21.05 -2.24 -14.84
N GLY A 301 20.73 -1.08 -14.27
CA GLY A 301 19.57 -0.21 -14.43
C GLY A 301 19.70 1.05 -13.56
N GLY A 302 20.50 0.98 -12.49
CA GLY A 302 20.84 2.12 -11.62
C GLY A 302 21.95 3.06 -12.12
N LEU A 303 22.42 2.96 -13.36
CA LEU A 303 23.48 3.85 -13.88
C LEU A 303 23.09 5.33 -13.79
N VAL A 304 21.81 5.63 -13.97
CA VAL A 304 21.27 6.99 -13.78
C VAL A 304 21.49 7.46 -12.35
N ARG A 305 21.29 6.60 -11.35
CA ARG A 305 21.51 6.94 -9.94
C ARG A 305 22.98 7.23 -9.63
N GLU A 306 23.90 6.44 -10.17
CA GLU A 306 25.33 6.68 -9.99
C GLU A 306 25.75 8.02 -10.60
N LYS A 307 25.32 8.30 -11.83
CA LYS A 307 25.60 9.58 -12.49
C LYS A 307 24.97 10.76 -11.76
N LEU A 308 23.71 10.62 -11.31
CA LEU A 308 23.04 11.65 -10.51
C LEU A 308 23.77 11.86 -9.18
N TRP A 309 24.28 10.80 -8.55
CA TRP A 309 25.09 10.92 -7.35
C TRP A 309 26.30 11.80 -7.57
N ASP A 310 27.07 11.51 -8.63
CA ASP A 310 28.29 12.26 -8.94
C ASP A 310 28.00 13.73 -9.29
N LEU A 311 26.81 14.03 -9.84
CA LEU A 311 26.38 15.40 -10.14
C LEU A 311 25.82 16.17 -8.94
N LEU A 312 25.28 15.48 -7.92
CA LEU A 312 24.46 16.10 -6.87
C LEU A 312 25.09 16.09 -5.48
N VAL A 313 26.07 15.23 -5.22
CA VAL A 313 26.62 15.03 -3.86
C VAL A 313 27.24 16.29 -3.26
N ASP A 314 27.84 17.14 -4.10
CA ASP A 314 28.51 18.39 -3.67
C ASP A 314 27.63 19.65 -3.89
N GLU A 315 26.38 19.49 -4.31
CA GLU A 315 25.49 20.62 -4.59
C GLU A 315 24.91 21.23 -3.29
N PRO A 316 25.02 22.56 -3.09
CA PRO A 316 24.49 23.20 -1.89
C PRO A 316 22.98 23.00 -1.72
N GLY A 317 22.58 22.53 -0.53
CA GLY A 317 21.19 22.24 -0.20
C GLY A 317 20.69 20.90 -0.73
N VAL A 318 21.58 20.03 -1.23
CA VAL A 318 21.28 18.66 -1.63
C VAL A 318 21.89 17.67 -0.64
N ILE A 319 21.15 16.61 -0.31
CA ILE A 319 21.63 15.51 0.54
C ILE A 319 21.55 14.22 -0.28
N MET A 320 22.71 13.59 -0.51
CA MET A 320 22.86 12.29 -1.16
C MET A 320 23.54 11.32 -0.19
N GLU A 321 22.81 10.35 0.37
CA GLU A 321 23.33 9.43 1.38
C GLU A 321 22.99 7.96 1.09
N GLU A 322 23.84 7.05 1.58
CA GLU A 322 23.53 5.63 1.53
C GLU A 322 22.45 5.29 2.55
N GLY A 323 21.55 4.38 2.15
CA GLY A 323 20.41 3.95 2.96
C GLY A 323 20.63 2.56 3.53
N PHE A 324 20.19 2.37 4.78
CA PHE A 324 20.27 1.10 5.49
C PHE A 324 18.86 0.68 5.96
N PRO A 325 18.44 -0.57 5.76
CA PRO A 325 17.10 -1.04 6.12
C PRO A 325 17.00 -1.37 7.62
N ASN A 326 17.40 -0.45 8.51
CA ASN A 326 17.37 -0.63 9.95
C ASN A 326 16.75 0.60 10.65
N ALA A 327 16.63 0.54 11.99
CA ALA A 327 16.00 1.60 12.77
C ALA A 327 16.67 2.97 12.59
N THR A 328 18.01 3.01 12.54
CA THR A 328 18.77 4.25 12.33
C THR A 328 18.51 4.83 10.94
N GLY A 329 18.56 4.00 9.89
CA GLY A 329 18.28 4.43 8.52
C GLY A 329 16.84 4.93 8.35
N ARG A 330 15.88 4.32 9.06
CA ARG A 330 14.48 4.77 9.13
C ARG A 330 14.38 6.18 9.74
N GLU A 331 14.97 6.40 10.91
CA GLU A 331 14.94 7.70 11.59
C GLU A 331 15.60 8.81 10.75
N GLN A 332 16.76 8.53 10.16
CA GLN A 332 17.43 9.44 9.24
C GLN A 332 16.56 9.80 8.03
N SER A 333 15.81 8.82 7.50
CA SER A 333 14.88 9.05 6.38
C SER A 333 13.68 9.91 6.80
N ILE A 334 13.14 9.70 8.00
CA ILE A 334 12.07 10.54 8.56
C ILE A 334 12.52 11.99 8.64
N ILE A 335 13.67 12.24 9.26
CA ILE A 335 14.20 13.60 9.41
C ILE A 335 14.49 14.21 8.05
N GLY A 336 15.28 13.51 7.22
CA GLY A 336 15.73 14.01 5.92
C GLY A 336 14.59 14.35 4.97
N MET A 337 13.58 13.47 4.84
CA MET A 337 12.41 13.75 3.99
C MET A 337 11.54 14.89 4.55
N ARG A 338 11.48 15.06 5.87
CA ARG A 338 10.62 16.08 6.51
C ARG A 338 11.23 17.47 6.59
N ILE A 339 12.54 17.61 6.40
CA ILE A 339 13.22 18.91 6.31
C ILE A 339 13.49 19.35 4.86
N SER A 340 13.16 18.50 3.87
CA SER A 340 13.47 18.73 2.46
C SER A 340 12.25 19.16 1.66
N ASP A 341 12.46 20.02 0.66
CA ASP A 341 11.42 20.41 -0.28
C ASP A 341 11.04 19.24 -1.19
N PHE A 342 12.06 18.63 -1.80
CA PHE A 342 11.95 17.60 -2.82
C PHE A 342 12.67 16.32 -2.41
N CYS A 343 12.16 15.18 -2.89
CA CYS A 343 12.74 13.86 -2.68
C CYS A 343 13.04 13.20 -4.04
N LEU A 344 14.30 12.81 -4.27
CA LEU A 344 14.74 12.26 -5.55
C LEU A 344 14.31 10.79 -5.69
N HIS A 345 13.69 10.47 -6.82
CA HIS A 345 13.26 9.12 -7.19
C HIS A 345 13.75 8.79 -8.61
N PRO A 346 15.04 8.43 -8.76
CA PRO A 346 15.53 7.94 -10.03
C PRO A 346 15.09 6.49 -10.21
N ALA A 347 14.50 6.20 -11.37
CA ALA A 347 14.24 4.83 -11.78
C ALA A 347 15.54 4.00 -11.77
N GLY A 348 15.44 2.73 -11.40
CA GLY A 348 16.57 1.79 -11.39
C GLY A 348 16.15 0.41 -11.85
N ASP A 349 16.76 -0.65 -11.30
CA ASP A 349 16.36 -2.05 -11.59
C ASP A 349 14.87 -2.33 -11.30
N THR A 350 14.28 -1.56 -10.38
CA THR A 350 12.83 -1.45 -10.16
C THR A 350 12.42 -0.01 -10.53
N PRO A 351 11.44 0.18 -11.43
CA PRO A 351 10.93 1.50 -11.82
C PRO A 351 10.48 2.37 -10.64
N SER A 352 9.87 1.76 -9.63
CA SER A 352 9.48 2.42 -8.38
C SER A 352 10.12 1.76 -7.14
N SER A 353 9.94 2.36 -5.96
CA SER A 353 10.40 1.79 -4.69
C SER A 353 9.60 2.35 -3.51
N CYS A 354 9.68 1.68 -2.35
CA CYS A 354 9.07 2.15 -1.09
C CYS A 354 9.36 3.63 -0.78
N ARG A 355 10.55 4.12 -1.16
CA ARG A 355 10.95 5.53 -0.94
C ARG A 355 9.94 6.54 -1.51
N LEU A 356 9.33 6.25 -2.67
CA LEU A 356 8.32 7.14 -3.27
C LEU A 356 7.14 7.33 -2.32
N PHE A 357 6.65 6.24 -1.76
CA PHE A 357 5.52 6.24 -0.83
C PHE A 357 5.93 6.83 0.52
N ASP A 358 7.16 6.61 0.99
CA ASP A 358 7.68 7.29 2.18
C ASP A 358 7.78 8.81 2.02
N ALA A 359 8.14 9.30 0.83
CA ALA A 359 8.17 10.73 0.50
C ALA A 359 6.77 11.36 0.51
N ILE A 360 5.80 10.68 -0.12
CA ILE A 360 4.37 11.05 -0.09
C ILE A 360 3.88 11.15 1.37
N GLN A 361 4.22 10.17 2.20
CA GLN A 361 3.81 10.15 3.60
C GLN A 361 4.54 11.19 4.45
N SER A 362 5.66 11.76 3.96
CA SER A 362 6.44 12.81 4.62
C SER A 362 6.19 14.22 4.08
N LEU A 363 5.24 14.39 3.14
CA LEU A 363 4.98 15.64 2.41
C LEU A 363 6.23 16.21 1.72
N CYS A 364 7.13 15.31 1.30
CA CYS A 364 8.30 15.64 0.49
C CYS A 364 7.93 15.46 -0.98
N ILE A 365 8.09 16.51 -1.80
CA ILE A 365 7.60 16.50 -3.18
C ILE A 365 8.42 15.50 -4.01
N PRO A 366 7.83 14.43 -4.56
CA PRO A 366 8.59 13.46 -5.33
C PRO A 366 9.14 14.09 -6.61
N VAL A 367 10.42 13.88 -6.89
CA VAL A 367 11.08 14.20 -8.16
C VAL A 367 11.39 12.89 -8.87
N ILE A 368 10.53 12.51 -9.79
CA ILE A 368 10.58 11.25 -10.49
C ILE A 368 11.44 11.43 -11.75
N VAL A 369 12.63 10.84 -11.74
CA VAL A 369 13.55 10.84 -12.88
C VAL A 369 13.39 9.51 -13.62
N SER A 370 12.58 9.51 -14.68
CA SER A 370 12.29 8.34 -15.50
C SER A 370 11.65 8.74 -16.82
N ASP A 371 11.92 7.99 -17.88
CA ASP A 371 11.31 8.21 -19.20
C ASP A 371 10.07 7.32 -19.43
N ASN A 372 9.88 6.29 -18.62
CA ASN A 372 8.86 5.24 -18.83
C ASN A 372 8.41 4.54 -17.54
N ILE A 373 8.32 5.30 -16.44
CA ILE A 373 7.79 4.74 -15.17
C ILE A 373 6.29 4.53 -15.26
N GLU A 374 5.83 3.40 -14.75
CA GLU A 374 4.42 3.13 -14.52
C GLU A 374 4.15 3.21 -13.00
N LEU A 375 3.07 3.86 -12.62
CA LEU A 375 2.74 4.17 -11.23
C LEU A 375 1.42 3.50 -10.78
N PRO A 376 1.26 3.23 -9.47
CA PRO A 376 0.03 2.66 -8.97
C PRO A 376 -1.19 3.52 -9.25
N PHE A 377 -2.28 2.87 -9.68
CA PHE A 377 -3.59 3.51 -9.86
C PHE A 377 -3.63 4.68 -10.86
N GLU A 378 -2.75 4.69 -11.87
CA GLU A 378 -2.84 5.62 -13.00
C GLU A 378 -4.27 5.69 -13.58
N GLY A 379 -4.73 6.89 -13.93
CA GLY A 379 -6.12 7.16 -14.33
C GLY A 379 -7.12 7.25 -13.19
N MET A 380 -6.72 6.94 -11.95
CA MET A 380 -7.44 7.29 -10.72
C MET A 380 -6.69 8.32 -9.89
N VAL A 381 -5.37 8.29 -9.95
CA VAL A 381 -4.46 9.25 -9.32
C VAL A 381 -3.61 9.91 -10.40
N ASP A 382 -3.66 11.24 -10.48
CA ASP A 382 -2.76 12.02 -11.33
C ASP A 382 -1.52 12.42 -10.53
N TYR A 383 -0.39 11.78 -10.83
CA TYR A 383 0.87 12.06 -10.15
C TYR A 383 1.47 13.41 -10.53
N SER A 384 1.07 14.00 -11.67
CA SER A 384 1.57 15.32 -12.10
C SER A 384 1.06 16.45 -11.21
N ASP A 385 -0.05 16.23 -10.50
CA ASP A 385 -0.62 17.18 -9.52
C ASP A 385 0.22 17.32 -8.25
N PHE A 386 1.10 16.37 -7.95
CA PHE A 386 1.83 16.31 -6.67
C PHE A 386 3.30 15.90 -6.78
N SER A 387 3.81 15.67 -7.99
CA SER A 387 5.19 15.24 -8.26
C SER A 387 5.78 16.02 -9.43
N VAL A 388 7.11 16.11 -9.48
CA VAL A 388 7.86 16.67 -10.61
C VAL A 388 8.42 15.51 -11.43
N PHE A 389 8.04 15.43 -12.70
CA PHE A 389 8.59 14.46 -13.65
C PHE A 389 9.75 15.08 -14.43
N VAL A 390 10.86 14.35 -14.51
CA VAL A 390 12.08 14.80 -15.18
C VAL A 390 12.60 13.71 -16.10
N ALA A 391 12.84 14.06 -17.36
CA ALA A 391 13.50 13.17 -18.32
C ALA A 391 14.92 12.84 -17.85
N VAL A 392 15.36 11.60 -18.07
CA VAL A 392 16.71 11.16 -17.66
C VAL A 392 17.78 12.04 -18.33
N SER A 393 17.58 12.39 -19.60
CA SER A 393 18.51 13.23 -20.35
C SER A 393 18.71 14.62 -19.73
N ASP A 394 17.64 15.23 -19.21
CA ASP A 394 17.72 16.53 -18.58
C ASP A 394 18.31 16.47 -17.17
N ALA A 395 17.92 15.46 -16.39
CA ALA A 395 18.45 15.27 -15.04
C ALA A 395 19.98 15.03 -15.01
N LEU A 396 20.52 14.46 -16.08
CA LEU A 396 21.96 14.19 -16.24
C LEU A 396 22.76 15.37 -16.79
N ARG A 397 22.12 16.51 -17.10
CA ARG A 397 22.85 17.74 -17.47
C ARG A 397 23.38 18.41 -16.20
N PRO A 398 24.67 18.82 -16.17
CA PRO A 398 25.25 19.48 -15.00
C PRO A 398 24.39 20.66 -14.51
N ARG A 399 24.11 20.66 -13.20
CA ARG A 399 23.26 21.62 -12.47
C ARG A 399 21.82 21.79 -12.94
N TRP A 400 21.41 21.23 -14.07
CA TRP A 400 20.09 21.47 -14.65
C TRP A 400 18.98 21.09 -13.66
N LEU A 401 19.11 19.93 -12.99
CA LEU A 401 18.10 19.46 -12.04
C LEU A 401 17.96 20.40 -10.85
N VAL A 402 19.08 20.86 -10.28
CA VAL A 402 19.08 21.77 -9.14
C VAL A 402 18.49 23.13 -9.53
N ASP A 403 18.90 23.68 -10.68
CA ASP A 403 18.38 24.95 -11.19
C ASP A 403 16.88 24.86 -11.51
N HIS A 404 16.43 23.73 -12.08
CA HIS A 404 15.02 23.45 -12.32
C HIS A 404 14.20 23.40 -11.02
N LEU A 405 14.67 22.69 -10.00
CA LEU A 405 13.97 22.60 -8.70
C LEU A 405 13.96 23.93 -7.94
N LYS A 406 15.00 24.75 -8.08
CA LYS A 406 15.05 26.12 -7.51
C LYS A 406 14.05 27.07 -8.16
N SER A 407 13.64 26.81 -9.41
CA SER A 407 12.68 27.66 -10.13
C SER A 407 11.25 27.59 -9.56
N TYR A 408 10.92 26.53 -8.80
CA TYR A 408 9.61 26.40 -8.19
C TYR A 408 9.43 27.40 -7.04
N SER A 409 8.42 28.26 -7.19
CA SER A 409 7.97 29.18 -6.14
C SER A 409 7.48 28.44 -4.91
N LYS A 410 7.38 29.16 -3.80
CA LYS A 410 6.82 28.62 -2.56
C LYS A 410 5.37 28.19 -2.76
N GLU A 411 4.59 28.97 -3.50
CA GLU A 411 3.18 28.73 -3.77
C GLU A 411 2.99 27.42 -4.55
N GLN A 412 3.85 27.15 -5.54
CA GLN A 412 3.83 25.88 -6.28
C GLN A 412 4.18 24.70 -5.36
N LYS A 413 5.22 24.83 -4.53
CA LYS A 413 5.62 23.79 -3.56
C LYS A 413 4.51 23.50 -2.54
N ASP A 414 3.85 24.55 -2.05
CA ASP A 414 2.73 24.42 -1.11
C ASP A 414 1.51 23.78 -1.79
N GLY A 415 1.24 24.11 -3.06
CA GLY A 415 0.22 23.45 -3.89
C GLY A 415 0.48 21.95 -4.03
N PHE A 416 1.70 21.54 -4.39
CA PHE A 416 2.07 20.13 -4.44
C PHE A 416 1.82 19.44 -3.10
N ARG A 417 2.26 20.01 -1.97
CA ARG A 417 2.06 19.40 -0.64
C ARG A 417 0.60 19.28 -0.23
N GLN A 418 -0.23 20.25 -0.60
CA GLN A 418 -1.67 20.16 -0.39
C GLN A 418 -2.26 18.99 -1.18
N ASN A 419 -1.83 18.79 -2.42
CA ASN A 419 -2.25 17.64 -3.23
C ASN A 419 -1.72 16.31 -2.67
N ILE A 420 -0.45 16.25 -2.23
CA ILE A 420 0.10 15.08 -1.51
C ILE A 420 -0.78 14.72 -0.32
N ALA A 421 -1.16 15.69 0.52
CA ALA A 421 -1.95 15.46 1.72
C ALA A 421 -3.33 14.84 1.41
N LYS A 422 -3.93 15.18 0.27
CA LYS A 422 -5.19 14.60 -0.22
C LYS A 422 -5.03 13.15 -0.66
N VAL A 423 -3.91 12.80 -1.31
CA VAL A 423 -3.68 11.45 -1.86
C VAL A 423 -3.01 10.48 -0.88
N GLN A 424 -2.39 10.95 0.20
CA GLN A 424 -1.79 10.08 1.23
C GLN A 424 -2.64 8.88 1.67
N PRO A 425 -3.98 9.00 1.90
CA PRO A 425 -4.83 7.87 2.27
C PRO A 425 -4.87 6.75 1.21
N ILE A 426 -4.77 7.10 -0.07
CA ILE A 426 -4.84 6.17 -1.23
C ILE A 426 -3.76 5.10 -1.16
N PHE A 427 -2.61 5.42 -0.57
CA PHE A 427 -1.46 4.52 -0.47
C PHE A 427 -1.35 3.84 0.89
N TYR A 428 -2.37 3.95 1.75
CA TYR A 428 -2.39 3.37 3.09
C TYR A 428 -3.15 2.03 3.08
N TYR A 429 -2.46 0.95 3.47
CA TYR A 429 -3.05 -0.39 3.55
C TYR A 429 -3.60 -0.73 4.93
N ASP A 430 -2.92 -0.28 5.97
CA ASP A 430 -3.23 -0.65 7.35
C ASP A 430 -4.62 -0.14 7.74
N ASN A 431 -5.42 -0.99 8.38
CA ASN A 431 -6.75 -0.63 8.86
C ASN A 431 -6.80 -0.36 10.36
N GLY A 432 -5.67 -0.44 11.07
CA GLY A 432 -5.56 -0.24 12.51
C GLY A 432 -6.13 -1.39 13.34
N HIS A 433 -6.53 -2.50 12.71
CA HIS A 433 -7.16 -3.62 13.39
C HIS A 433 -6.21 -4.84 13.49
N PRO A 434 -6.18 -5.54 14.64
CA PRO A 434 -5.37 -6.75 14.79
C PRO A 434 -5.68 -7.80 13.72
N GLY A 435 -4.63 -8.39 13.13
CA GLY A 435 -4.78 -9.40 12.08
C GLY A 435 -5.24 -8.85 10.72
N GLY A 436 -5.34 -7.52 10.59
CA GLY A 436 -5.93 -6.88 9.42
C GLY A 436 -7.44 -7.10 9.30
N ILE A 437 -8.09 -7.57 10.37
CA ILE A 437 -9.52 -7.92 10.37
C ILE A 437 -10.35 -6.77 10.93
N GLY A 438 -11.04 -6.05 10.06
CA GLY A 438 -11.87 -4.91 10.43
C GLY A 438 -12.23 -4.03 9.23
N PRO A 439 -13.06 -3.00 9.45
CA PRO A 439 -13.40 -2.03 8.41
C PRO A 439 -12.15 -1.38 7.84
N ILE A 440 -12.08 -1.27 6.51
CA ILE A 440 -11.01 -0.58 5.81
C ILE A 440 -11.42 0.86 5.45
N PRO A 441 -10.45 1.80 5.33
CA PRO A 441 -10.73 3.16 4.86
C PRO A 441 -11.31 3.15 3.43
N LEU A 442 -12.33 3.98 3.18
CA LEU A 442 -12.95 4.12 1.86
C LEU A 442 -11.92 4.45 0.77
N ASP A 443 -11.03 5.40 1.05
CA ASP A 443 -9.97 5.81 0.13
C ASP A 443 -8.66 5.05 0.36
N GLY A 444 -8.69 3.89 1.01
CA GLY A 444 -7.47 3.10 1.28
C GLY A 444 -6.95 2.34 0.06
N ALA A 445 -5.72 1.84 0.16
CA ALA A 445 -5.06 1.12 -0.94
C ALA A 445 -5.83 -0.14 -1.36
N VAL A 446 -6.39 -0.89 -0.41
CA VAL A 446 -7.16 -2.12 -0.69
C VAL A 446 -8.37 -1.82 -1.59
N ASN A 447 -9.08 -0.73 -1.34
CA ASN A 447 -10.21 -0.33 -2.18
C ASN A 447 -9.78 0.11 -3.58
N HIS A 448 -8.71 0.90 -3.68
CA HIS A 448 -8.17 1.32 -4.97
C HIS A 448 -7.68 0.13 -5.80
N ILE A 449 -7.11 -0.90 -5.18
CA ILE A 449 -6.78 -2.17 -5.83
C ILE A 449 -8.03 -2.80 -6.43
N TRP A 450 -9.09 -2.97 -5.65
CA TRP A 450 -10.31 -3.59 -6.14
C TRP A 450 -11.03 -2.78 -7.22
N GLN A 451 -11.04 -1.46 -7.09
CA GLN A 451 -11.54 -0.56 -8.13
C GLN A 451 -10.73 -0.71 -9.43
N LYS A 452 -9.39 -0.80 -9.33
CA LYS A 452 -8.53 -0.98 -10.50
C LYS A 452 -8.69 -2.35 -11.15
N VAL A 453 -8.85 -3.42 -10.37
CA VAL A 453 -9.19 -4.76 -10.87
C VAL A 453 -10.55 -4.72 -11.58
N ARG A 454 -11.54 -4.04 -11.00
CA ARG A 454 -12.87 -3.88 -11.59
C ARG A 454 -12.82 -3.15 -12.95
N GLN A 455 -12.00 -2.12 -13.10
CA GLN A 455 -11.79 -1.41 -14.37
C GLN A 455 -11.24 -2.33 -15.48
N LYS A 456 -10.41 -3.32 -15.12
CA LYS A 456 -9.78 -4.26 -16.07
C LYS A 456 -10.64 -5.48 -16.40
N LEU A 457 -11.69 -5.72 -15.60
CA LEU A 457 -12.53 -6.91 -15.69
C LEU A 457 -13.20 -7.15 -17.06
N PRO A 458 -13.72 -6.13 -17.78
CA PRO A 458 -14.32 -6.37 -19.09
C PRO A 458 -13.34 -7.02 -20.08
N MET A 459 -12.09 -6.57 -20.11
CA MET A 459 -11.06 -7.13 -20.98
C MET A 459 -10.69 -8.57 -20.58
N ILE A 460 -10.63 -8.85 -19.27
CA ILE A 460 -10.38 -10.19 -18.74
C ILE A 460 -11.50 -11.15 -19.15
N LYS A 461 -12.77 -10.73 -18.98
CA LYS A 461 -13.94 -11.53 -19.38
C LYS A 461 -13.95 -11.81 -20.88
N GLU A 462 -13.61 -10.82 -21.70
CA GLU A 462 -13.49 -11.01 -23.14
C GLU A 462 -12.35 -12.00 -23.49
N ALA A 463 -11.19 -11.90 -22.84
CA ALA A 463 -10.08 -12.83 -23.02
C ALA A 463 -10.46 -14.29 -22.67
N ILE A 464 -11.25 -14.49 -21.62
CA ILE A 464 -11.80 -15.82 -21.26
C ILE A 464 -12.70 -16.35 -22.37
N VAL A 465 -13.66 -15.55 -22.85
CA VAL A 465 -14.58 -15.94 -23.94
C VAL A 465 -13.81 -16.27 -25.23
N ARG A 466 -12.81 -15.46 -25.58
CA ARG A 466 -11.92 -15.73 -26.72
C ARG A 466 -11.16 -17.05 -26.54
N GLY A 467 -10.73 -17.37 -25.33
CA GLY A 467 -10.05 -18.62 -24.98
C GLY A 467 -10.89 -19.88 -25.24
N LYS A 468 -12.21 -19.82 -25.00
CA LYS A 468 -13.13 -20.95 -25.21
C LYS A 468 -13.25 -21.40 -26.68
N ARG A 469 -12.92 -20.53 -27.63
CA ARG A 469 -12.97 -20.82 -29.07
C ARG A 469 -11.75 -21.59 -29.57
N LYS A 470 -10.75 -21.84 -28.71
CA LYS A 470 -9.51 -22.51 -29.11
C LYS A 470 -9.73 -24.02 -29.25
N PRO A 471 -9.42 -24.63 -30.41
CA PRO A 471 -9.47 -26.08 -30.54
C PRO A 471 -8.49 -26.77 -29.58
N PRO A 472 -8.82 -27.98 -29.08
CA PRO A 472 -7.89 -28.78 -28.29
C PRO A 472 -6.55 -28.98 -29.01
N GLY A 473 -5.44 -28.87 -28.28
CA GLY A 473 -4.08 -29.09 -28.81
C GLY A 473 -3.47 -27.91 -29.58
N VAL A 474 -4.22 -26.82 -29.84
CA VAL A 474 -3.70 -25.65 -30.55
C VAL A 474 -3.05 -24.66 -29.57
N SER A 475 -1.73 -24.50 -29.67
CA SER A 475 -1.00 -23.43 -28.99
C SER A 475 -1.15 -22.13 -29.79
N VAL A 476 -1.59 -21.06 -29.12
CA VAL A 476 -1.59 -19.71 -29.71
C VAL A 476 -0.43 -18.96 -29.07
N PRO A 477 0.50 -18.40 -29.85
CA PRO A 477 1.57 -17.57 -29.33
C PRO A 477 1.01 -16.47 -28.42
N LEU A 478 1.66 -16.25 -27.28
CA LEU A 478 1.38 -15.08 -26.45
C LEU A 478 1.63 -13.84 -27.30
N ARG A 479 0.64 -12.95 -27.38
CA ARG A 479 0.77 -11.69 -28.12
C ARG A 479 1.06 -10.59 -27.13
N CYS A 480 2.14 -9.84 -27.36
CA CYS A 480 2.36 -8.59 -26.66
C CYS A 480 1.25 -7.62 -27.05
N HIS A 481 0.58 -7.05 -26.06
CA HIS A 481 -0.31 -5.94 -26.29
C HIS A 481 0.49 -4.66 -26.10
N CYS A 482 0.98 -4.10 -27.22
CA CYS A 482 1.62 -2.80 -27.23
C CYS A 482 0.53 -1.73 -27.14
N THR A 483 0.70 -0.77 -26.25
CA THR A 483 0.02 0.52 -26.27
C THR A 483 1.07 1.59 -26.26
#